data_AF-A0A4S8JSG0-F1
#
_entry.id   AF-A0A4S8JSG0-F1
#
_cell.length_a   1.000
_cell.length_b   1.000
_cell.length_c   1.000
_cell.angle_alpha   90.00
_cell.angle_beta   90.00
_cell.angle_gamma   90.00
#
_symmetry.space_group_name_H-M   'P 1'
#
loop_
_entity.id
_entity.type
_entity.pdbx_description
1 polymer ?
#
loop_
_entity_poly.entity_id
_entity_poly.type
_entity_poly.pdbx_seq_one_letter_code
_entity_poly.pdbx_strand_id
1 'polypeptide(L)'
;MVVGDDESSHEEEQNPNPDAQPASDASLAAADAAVSVEGDGEIQSLARGIQEALSVGKRHRFWETQPVGQFKDAGRGGLPEGPIEPPTPLSAVRPEPYNLPALYEKMELRDVPAVTRLLREHLSLFVVAPDFDENDVEHWLLPRENVVDSYVVESPETHEVTDFCSFYTLPSSILNNQNYSVLKAAYSFYNVAAKTPLLHLMNDALIVAKQKDYDVFNALDVMHNDTFLKELKFGPGDGQLHYYLYNYRLRIALKPSELGLVLL
;
A
#
# COMPACT_ATOMS: atom_id res chain seq x y z
N MET A 1 7.88 -50.00 -35.78
CA MET A 1 6.93 -51.13 -35.99
C MET A 1 6.26 -51.35 -34.65
N VAL A 2 4.98 -51.10 -34.38
CA VAL A 2 3.73 -50.87 -35.14
C VAL A 2 2.86 -50.02 -34.16
N VAL A 3 2.47 -48.78 -34.49
CA VAL A 3 1.17 -48.31 -35.03
C VAL A 3 -0.07 -48.81 -34.28
N GLY A 4 -0.93 -47.87 -33.85
CA GLY A 4 -2.26 -48.13 -33.30
C GLY A 4 -2.90 -46.86 -32.79
N ASP A 5 -3.56 -46.13 -33.70
CA ASP A 5 -4.38 -44.94 -33.50
C ASP A 5 -5.63 -45.22 -32.63
N ASP A 6 -6.12 -44.21 -31.91
CA ASP A 6 -7.55 -43.88 -31.94
C ASP A 6 -7.82 -42.44 -31.48
N GLU A 7 -8.67 -41.76 -32.24
CA GLU A 7 -9.09 -40.36 -32.15
C GLU A 7 -10.10 -40.10 -31.01
N SER A 8 -10.13 -38.88 -30.48
CA SER A 8 -11.39 -38.12 -30.31
C SER A 8 -11.17 -36.66 -29.89
N SER A 9 -11.48 -35.78 -30.84
CA SER A 9 -12.12 -34.46 -30.75
C SER A 9 -11.69 -33.45 -29.68
N HIS A 10 -10.99 -32.43 -30.17
CA HIS A 10 -10.92 -31.07 -29.63
C HIS A 10 -12.26 -30.33 -29.79
N GLU A 11 -12.70 -29.62 -28.76
CA GLU A 11 -13.59 -28.46 -28.89
C GLU A 11 -12.86 -27.23 -28.33
N GLU A 12 -12.42 -26.35 -29.24
CA GLU A 12 -11.95 -24.99 -28.96
C GLU A 12 -13.18 -24.06 -28.95
N GLU A 13 -13.54 -23.51 -27.80
CA GLU A 13 -14.45 -22.37 -27.74
C GLU A 13 -13.69 -21.07 -28.04
N GLN A 14 -13.90 -20.57 -29.26
CA GLN A 14 -13.48 -19.25 -29.74
C GLN A 14 -14.22 -18.15 -28.98
N ASN A 15 -13.46 -17.24 -28.35
CA ASN A 15 -14.01 -16.01 -27.80
C ASN A 15 -13.70 -14.84 -28.75
N PRO A 16 -14.70 -14.09 -29.24
CA PRO A 16 -14.50 -13.07 -30.27
C PRO A 16 -13.91 -11.79 -29.68
N ASN A 17 -12.82 -11.34 -30.29
CA ASN A 17 -12.21 -10.03 -30.09
C ASN A 17 -13.03 -8.97 -30.85
N PRO A 18 -13.49 -7.86 -30.23
CA PRO A 18 -14.04 -6.73 -30.97
C PRO A 18 -12.96 -5.64 -31.14
N ASP A 19 -12.38 -5.62 -32.34
CA ASP A 19 -11.92 -4.51 -33.19
C ASP A 19 -11.56 -3.15 -32.55
N ALA A 20 -10.33 -2.64 -32.71
CA ALA A 20 -9.68 -2.11 -33.94
C ALA A 20 -9.81 -0.57 -34.05
N GLN A 21 -8.64 0.09 -34.12
CA GLN A 21 -8.48 1.50 -34.47
C GLN A 21 -8.68 1.71 -35.98
N PRO A 22 -9.13 2.89 -36.42
CA PRO A 22 -8.81 3.38 -37.75
C PRO A 22 -7.88 4.60 -37.70
N ALA A 23 -6.91 4.63 -38.61
CA ALA A 23 -6.14 5.81 -38.98
C ALA A 23 -6.53 6.25 -40.40
N SER A 24 -6.63 7.55 -40.66
CA SER A 24 -6.13 8.20 -41.90
C SER A 24 -6.34 9.72 -41.89
N ASP A 25 -5.33 10.41 -42.43
CA ASP A 25 -5.11 11.85 -42.57
C ASP A 25 -6.11 12.61 -43.48
N ALA A 26 -6.31 13.91 -43.19
CA ALA A 26 -6.30 14.98 -44.20
C ALA A 26 -6.19 16.38 -43.54
N SER A 27 -5.31 17.23 -44.09
CA SER A 27 -5.00 18.61 -43.66
C SER A 27 -5.81 19.69 -44.40
N LEU A 28 -6.13 20.81 -43.72
CA LEU A 28 -5.81 22.23 -44.05
C LEU A 28 -6.91 23.26 -43.70
N ALA A 29 -6.43 24.32 -43.05
CA ALA A 29 -6.82 25.74 -43.11
C ALA A 29 -7.93 26.30 -42.18
N ALA A 30 -7.57 27.45 -41.62
CA ALA A 30 -8.20 28.22 -40.56
C ALA A 30 -9.49 28.95 -40.94
N ALA A 31 -10.38 29.14 -39.96
CA ALA A 31 -11.26 30.30 -39.85
C ALA A 31 -11.67 30.52 -38.38
N ASP A 32 -11.54 31.77 -37.95
CA ASP A 32 -11.89 32.34 -36.65
C ASP A 32 -13.42 32.42 -36.47
N ALA A 33 -13.99 31.95 -35.35
CA ALA A 33 -15.30 32.37 -34.83
C ALA A 33 -15.56 31.86 -33.40
N ALA A 34 -15.90 32.82 -32.52
CA ALA A 34 -16.39 32.73 -31.15
C ALA A 34 -17.05 31.41 -30.69
N VAL A 35 -16.61 30.89 -29.53
CA VAL A 35 -17.30 29.80 -28.81
C VAL A 35 -17.89 30.34 -27.50
N SER A 36 -19.22 30.27 -27.47
CA SER A 36 -20.13 30.49 -26.34
C SER A 36 -19.97 29.44 -25.25
N VAL A 37 -20.24 29.86 -24.02
CA VAL A 37 -20.21 29.05 -22.79
C VAL A 37 -21.30 27.96 -22.83
N GLU A 38 -20.92 26.73 -23.16
CA GLU A 38 -21.72 25.51 -22.95
C GLU A 38 -20.85 24.47 -22.24
N GLY A 39 -20.59 24.65 -20.93
CA GLY A 39 -19.81 23.72 -20.11
C GLY A 39 -20.59 23.06 -18.96
N ASP A 40 -21.79 23.56 -18.66
CA ASP A 40 -22.52 23.15 -17.45
C ASP A 40 -23.37 21.88 -17.65
N GLY A 41 -23.79 21.59 -18.89
CA GLY A 41 -24.61 20.43 -19.21
C GLY A 41 -23.85 19.11 -19.19
N GLU A 42 -22.58 19.12 -19.62
CA GLU A 42 -21.75 17.91 -19.67
C GLU A 42 -21.32 17.47 -18.27
N ILE A 43 -20.94 18.41 -17.39
CA ILE A 43 -20.59 18.12 -15.99
C ILE A 43 -21.80 17.58 -15.23
N GLN A 44 -23.00 18.14 -15.46
CA GLN A 44 -24.23 17.62 -14.85
C GLN A 44 -24.60 16.23 -15.38
N SER A 45 -24.34 15.96 -16.67
CA SER A 45 -24.57 14.63 -17.25
C SER A 45 -23.60 13.59 -16.68
N LEU A 46 -22.35 13.98 -16.43
CA LEU A 46 -21.31 13.14 -15.82
C LEU A 46 -21.60 12.89 -14.34
N ALA A 47 -22.01 13.93 -13.60
CA ALA A 47 -22.43 13.82 -12.20
C ALA A 47 -23.66 12.92 -12.05
N ARG A 48 -24.65 13.06 -12.94
CA ARG A 48 -25.81 12.16 -13.00
C ARG A 48 -25.41 10.73 -13.36
N GLY A 49 -24.47 10.55 -14.29
CA GLY A 49 -23.94 9.23 -14.66
C GLY A 49 -23.19 8.54 -13.53
N ILE A 50 -22.43 9.30 -12.72
CA ILE A 50 -21.78 8.80 -11.50
C ILE A 50 -22.83 8.48 -10.43
N GLN A 51 -23.85 9.32 -10.28
CA GLN A 51 -24.94 9.11 -9.32
C GLN A 51 -25.84 7.93 -9.70
N GLU A 52 -26.03 7.66 -11.00
CA GLU A 52 -26.68 6.44 -11.53
C GLU A 52 -25.77 5.20 -11.38
N ALA A 53 -24.46 5.34 -11.58
CA ALA A 53 -23.49 4.26 -11.35
C ALA A 53 -23.36 3.86 -9.87
N LEU A 54 -23.56 4.82 -8.95
CA LEU A 54 -23.57 4.60 -7.50
C LEU A 54 -24.93 4.14 -6.96
N SER A 55 -26.05 4.45 -7.66
CA SER A 55 -27.41 4.08 -7.22
C SER A 55 -27.88 2.73 -7.75
N VAL A 56 -27.24 2.17 -8.79
CA VAL A 56 -27.50 0.81 -9.24
C VAL A 56 -26.50 -0.14 -8.59
N GLY A 57 -26.97 -0.91 -7.62
CA GLY A 57 -26.24 -2.02 -7.00
C GLY A 57 -25.75 -3.03 -8.04
N LYS A 58 -24.55 -2.79 -8.58
CA LYS A 58 -23.87 -3.75 -9.44
C LYS A 58 -23.48 -4.94 -8.58
N ARG A 59 -24.19 -6.03 -8.82
CA ARG A 59 -24.01 -7.28 -8.11
C ARG A 59 -22.71 -7.94 -8.58
N HIS A 60 -21.65 -7.85 -7.79
CA HIS A 60 -20.34 -8.39 -8.18
C HIS A 60 -20.19 -9.83 -7.68
N ARG A 61 -20.41 -10.83 -8.56
CA ARG A 61 -20.38 -12.26 -8.20
C ARG A 61 -19.12 -12.68 -7.42
N PHE A 62 -17.97 -12.13 -7.77
CA PHE A 62 -16.72 -12.42 -7.08
C PHE A 62 -16.69 -11.75 -5.69
N TRP A 63 -16.77 -10.41 -5.62
CA TRP A 63 -16.68 -9.63 -4.37
C TRP A 63 -17.77 -9.93 -3.33
N GLU A 64 -18.97 -10.33 -3.76
CA GLU A 64 -20.08 -10.68 -2.87
C GLU A 64 -19.99 -12.10 -2.28
N THR A 65 -19.08 -12.93 -2.80
CA THR A 65 -18.79 -14.26 -2.23
C THR A 65 -17.57 -14.25 -1.33
N GLN A 66 -16.80 -13.16 -1.34
CA GLN A 66 -15.66 -13.01 -0.46
C GLN A 66 -16.16 -12.72 0.97
N PRO A 67 -15.49 -13.26 2.01
CA PRO A 67 -15.83 -13.05 3.42
C PRO A 67 -15.50 -11.62 3.93
N VAL A 68 -15.45 -10.64 3.02
CA VAL A 68 -15.18 -9.23 3.33
C VAL A 68 -16.49 -8.49 3.59
N GLY A 69 -16.44 -7.43 4.41
CA GLY A 69 -17.60 -6.58 4.72
C GLY A 69 -18.23 -6.04 3.44
N GLN A 70 -19.54 -6.21 3.30
CA GLN A 70 -20.25 -5.82 2.09
C GLN A 70 -20.70 -4.36 2.20
N PHE A 71 -20.86 -3.65 1.09
CA PHE A 71 -21.34 -2.26 1.09
C PHE A 71 -22.69 -2.08 1.81
N LYS A 72 -23.53 -3.11 1.81
CA LYS A 72 -24.80 -3.16 2.53
C LYS A 72 -24.67 -3.29 4.06
N ASP A 73 -23.48 -3.61 4.55
CA ASP A 73 -23.15 -3.75 5.97
C ASP A 73 -22.59 -2.43 6.56
N ALA A 74 -22.39 -1.40 5.72
CA ALA A 74 -22.04 -0.05 6.14
C ALA A 74 -23.14 0.49 7.08
N GLY A 75 -22.78 0.66 8.36
CA GLY A 75 -23.70 1.12 9.42
C GLY A 75 -23.95 0.11 10.55
N ARG A 76 -23.38 -1.11 10.51
CA ARG A 76 -23.43 -2.05 11.66
C ARG A 76 -22.30 -1.90 12.67
N GLY A 77 -21.33 -1.02 12.44
CA GLY A 77 -20.28 -0.70 13.41
C GLY A 77 -20.81 0.25 14.48
N GLY A 78 -21.11 -0.24 15.68
CA GLY A 78 -21.60 0.56 16.81
C GLY A 78 -20.57 1.50 17.45
N LEU A 79 -19.58 1.95 16.69
CA LEU A 79 -18.60 2.92 17.18
C LEU A 79 -19.11 4.33 16.84
N PRO A 80 -19.20 5.25 17.82
CA PRO A 80 -19.57 6.62 17.54
C PRO A 80 -18.52 7.25 16.63
N GLU A 81 -18.96 7.88 15.54
CA GLU A 81 -18.08 8.69 14.70
C GLU A 81 -17.47 9.82 15.54
N GLY A 82 -16.14 9.92 15.55
CA GLY A 82 -15.43 10.94 16.30
C GLY A 82 -13.92 10.72 16.35
N PRO A 83 -13.18 11.67 16.92
CA PRO A 83 -11.74 11.55 17.13
C PRO A 83 -11.38 10.33 17.98
N ILE A 84 -10.33 9.59 17.59
CA ILE A 84 -9.78 8.48 18.39
C ILE A 84 -9.35 8.99 19.77
N GLU A 85 -8.78 10.19 19.83
CA GLU A 85 -8.45 10.90 21.06
C GLU A 85 -9.05 12.31 21.02
N PRO A 86 -9.51 12.85 22.17
CA PRO A 86 -9.98 14.23 22.25
C PRO A 86 -8.86 15.22 21.89
N PRO A 87 -9.18 16.41 21.35
CA PRO A 87 -8.18 17.41 20.99
C PRO A 87 -7.23 17.72 22.15
N THR A 88 -5.94 17.50 21.92
CA THR A 88 -4.89 17.77 22.92
C THR A 88 -4.67 19.29 23.01
N PRO A 89 -4.59 19.88 24.21
CA PRO A 89 -4.31 21.31 24.35
C PRO A 89 -2.92 21.64 23.79
N LEU A 90 -2.77 22.81 23.16
CA LEU A 90 -1.50 23.25 22.53
C LEU A 90 -0.31 23.20 23.49
N SER A 91 -0.52 23.35 24.79
CA SER A 91 0.52 23.25 25.83
C SER A 91 1.10 21.84 26.00
N ALA A 92 0.37 20.80 25.58
CA ALA A 92 0.81 19.41 25.62
C ALA A 92 1.36 18.93 24.26
N VAL A 93 1.28 19.78 23.23
CA VAL A 93 1.93 19.54 21.93
C VAL A 93 3.36 20.05 22.01
N ARG A 94 4.32 19.21 21.60
CA ARG A 94 5.73 19.59 21.59
C ARG A 94 5.93 20.76 20.61
N PRO A 95 6.55 21.88 21.04
CA PRO A 95 6.74 23.04 20.17
C PRO A 95 7.87 22.87 19.16
N GLU A 96 8.86 22.03 19.46
CA GLU A 96 10.00 21.75 18.57
C GLU A 96 9.76 20.46 17.78
N PRO A 97 10.16 20.41 16.48
CA PRO A 97 10.07 19.20 15.69
C PRO A 97 10.87 18.07 16.37
N TYR A 98 10.43 16.83 16.14
CA TYR A 98 11.20 15.69 16.61
C TYR A 98 12.57 15.69 15.93
N ASN A 99 13.63 15.65 16.74
CA ASN A 99 14.98 15.51 16.25
C ASN A 99 15.11 14.09 15.70
N LEU A 100 15.40 13.96 14.40
CA LEU A 100 15.89 12.69 13.87
C LEU A 100 17.28 12.44 14.49
N PRO A 101 17.60 11.20 14.89
CA PRO A 101 18.99 10.86 15.16
C PRO A 101 19.82 11.20 13.92
N ALA A 102 21.00 11.78 14.11
CA ALA A 102 21.89 12.19 13.01
C ALA A 102 22.36 11.03 12.11
N LEU A 103 22.00 9.78 12.43
CA LEU A 103 22.42 8.55 11.77
C LEU A 103 21.38 8.03 10.75
N TYR A 104 20.25 8.73 10.55
CA TYR A 104 19.19 8.31 9.63
C TYR A 104 19.38 8.94 8.25
N GLU A 105 19.77 8.14 7.26
CA GLU A 105 19.98 8.60 5.89
C GLU A 105 18.98 7.97 4.93
N LYS A 106 18.60 8.70 3.89
CA LYS A 106 17.72 8.17 2.84
C LYS A 106 18.49 7.12 2.04
N MET A 107 17.89 5.95 1.83
CA MET A 107 18.52 4.87 1.07
C MET A 107 18.88 5.30 -0.35
N GLU A 108 20.09 4.98 -0.78
CA GLU A 108 20.61 5.21 -2.13
C GLU A 108 20.91 3.88 -2.84
N LEU A 109 21.19 3.95 -4.15
CA LEU A 109 21.51 2.76 -4.96
C LEU A 109 22.72 1.98 -4.42
N ARG A 110 23.70 2.67 -3.82
CA ARG A 110 24.90 2.06 -3.23
C ARG A 110 24.57 1.15 -2.03
N ASP A 111 23.43 1.34 -1.39
CA ASP A 111 23.03 0.62 -0.18
C ASP A 111 22.28 -0.67 -0.50
N VAL A 112 21.80 -0.85 -1.74
CA VAL A 112 21.02 -2.01 -2.18
C VAL A 112 21.66 -3.35 -1.78
N PRO A 113 22.96 -3.59 -1.99
CA PRO A 113 23.57 -4.87 -1.58
C PRO A 113 23.51 -5.10 -0.05
N ALA A 114 23.73 -4.05 0.74
CA ALA A 114 23.72 -4.14 2.20
C ALA A 114 22.30 -4.37 2.74
N VAL A 115 21.32 -3.63 2.21
CA VAL A 115 19.89 -3.78 2.54
C VAL A 115 19.39 -5.16 2.13
N THR A 116 19.78 -5.67 0.96
CA THR A 116 19.43 -7.02 0.50
C THR A 116 19.92 -8.08 1.47
N ARG A 117 21.19 -7.99 1.90
CA ARG A 117 21.74 -8.92 2.88
C ARG A 117 20.95 -8.89 4.19
N LEU A 118 20.74 -7.70 4.76
CA LEU A 118 19.99 -7.53 6.01
C LEU A 118 18.55 -8.05 5.91
N LEU A 119 17.86 -7.74 4.82
CA LEU A 119 16.48 -8.14 4.60
C LEU A 119 16.36 -9.65 4.46
N ARG A 120 17.22 -10.29 3.66
CA ARG A 120 17.21 -11.76 3.51
C ARG A 120 17.52 -12.46 4.83
N GLU A 121 18.52 -12.00 5.58
CA GLU A 121 18.85 -12.53 6.90
C GLU A 121 17.64 -12.42 7.85
N HIS A 122 16.99 -11.25 7.89
CA HIS A 122 15.80 -11.04 8.71
C HIS A 122 14.62 -11.91 8.28
N LEU A 123 14.32 -11.95 6.98
CA LEU A 123 13.18 -12.68 6.44
C LEU A 123 13.31 -14.20 6.58
N SER A 124 14.54 -14.71 6.66
CA SER A 124 14.81 -16.13 6.92
C SER A 124 14.32 -16.62 8.29
N LEU A 125 13.98 -15.70 9.20
CA LEU A 125 13.42 -16.02 10.52
C LEU A 125 11.94 -16.41 10.47
N PHE A 126 11.22 -16.04 9.41
CA PHE A 126 9.78 -16.27 9.27
C PHE A 126 9.48 -17.56 8.50
N VAL A 127 8.29 -18.13 8.73
CA VAL A 127 7.87 -19.39 8.09
C VAL A 127 7.49 -19.17 6.63
N VAL A 128 6.88 -18.01 6.34
CA VAL A 128 6.54 -17.58 4.97
C VAL A 128 7.04 -16.16 4.79
N ALA A 129 7.93 -15.97 3.82
CA ALA A 129 8.48 -14.69 3.44
C ALA A 129 8.95 -14.74 1.97
N PRO A 130 9.03 -13.61 1.27
CA PRO A 130 9.68 -13.54 -0.04
C PRO A 130 11.19 -13.75 0.08
N ASP A 131 11.79 -14.42 -0.92
CA ASP A 131 13.25 -14.51 -1.06
C ASP A 131 13.72 -13.45 -2.05
N PHE A 132 14.09 -12.28 -1.54
CA PHE A 132 14.46 -11.13 -2.36
C PHE A 132 15.90 -11.21 -2.88
N ASP A 133 16.10 -10.84 -4.13
CA ASP A 133 17.42 -10.50 -4.68
C ASP A 133 17.67 -8.98 -4.70
N GLU A 134 18.83 -8.56 -5.21
CA GLU A 134 19.18 -7.14 -5.30
C GLU A 134 18.27 -6.36 -6.27
N ASN A 135 17.77 -7.01 -7.33
CA ASN A 135 16.84 -6.37 -8.27
C ASN A 135 15.49 -6.14 -7.61
N ASP A 136 15.02 -7.10 -6.80
CA ASP A 136 13.80 -6.95 -6.04
C ASP A 136 13.93 -5.82 -5.02
N VAL A 137 15.04 -5.74 -4.30
CA VAL A 137 15.29 -4.68 -3.30
C VAL A 137 15.39 -3.31 -3.97
N GLU A 138 16.09 -3.20 -5.09
CA GLU A 138 16.10 -1.97 -5.89
C GLU A 138 14.69 -1.61 -6.36
N HIS A 139 13.91 -2.59 -6.81
CA HIS A 139 12.57 -2.35 -7.32
C HIS A 139 11.57 -1.93 -6.23
N TRP A 140 11.62 -2.56 -5.06
CA TRP A 140 10.60 -2.38 -4.02
C TRP A 140 10.98 -1.35 -2.96
N LEU A 141 12.29 -1.18 -2.68
CA LEU A 141 12.75 -0.39 -1.54
C LEU A 141 13.55 0.85 -1.93
N LEU A 142 14.09 0.96 -3.15
CA LEU A 142 14.78 2.20 -3.53
C LEU A 142 13.77 3.37 -3.53
N PRO A 143 14.02 4.45 -2.76
CA PRO A 143 13.02 5.48 -2.53
C PRO A 143 12.52 6.16 -3.81
N ARG A 144 11.20 6.26 -3.94
CA ARG A 144 10.49 6.94 -5.04
C ARG A 144 9.45 7.87 -4.46
N GLU A 145 9.50 9.13 -4.87
CA GLU A 145 8.62 10.17 -4.34
C GLU A 145 7.14 9.79 -4.49
N ASN A 146 6.39 9.89 -3.40
CA ASN A 146 4.97 9.54 -3.31
C ASN A 146 4.65 8.07 -3.64
N VAL A 147 5.63 7.17 -3.57
CA VAL A 147 5.45 5.73 -3.76
C VAL A 147 6.04 4.95 -2.60
N VAL A 148 7.35 5.05 -2.37
CA VAL A 148 8.04 4.35 -1.29
C VAL A 148 9.16 5.20 -0.72
N ASP A 149 9.27 5.20 0.60
CA ASP A 149 10.28 5.88 1.37
C ASP A 149 11.06 4.82 2.16
N SER A 150 12.39 4.84 2.02
CA SER A 150 13.30 3.92 2.72
C SER A 150 14.52 4.68 3.24
N TYR A 151 14.96 4.29 4.44
CA TYR A 151 16.05 4.94 5.15
C TYR A 151 16.93 3.89 5.81
N VAL A 152 18.23 4.15 5.80
CA VAL A 152 19.27 3.30 6.37
C VAL A 152 19.90 3.96 7.58
N VAL A 153 20.42 3.13 8.49
CA VAL A 153 21.27 3.55 9.61
C VAL A 153 22.67 3.05 9.34
N GLU A 154 23.62 3.97 9.23
CA GLU A 154 25.04 3.64 9.13
C GLU A 154 25.71 3.65 10.50
N SER A 155 26.56 2.66 10.74
CA SER A 155 27.45 2.64 11.91
C SER A 155 28.43 3.81 11.82
N PRO A 156 28.55 4.69 12.84
CA PRO A 156 29.49 5.80 12.83
C PRO A 156 30.96 5.34 12.87
N GLU A 157 31.22 4.09 13.24
CA GLU A 157 32.56 3.52 13.37
C GLU A 157 33.00 2.79 12.09
N THR A 158 32.10 2.06 11.45
CA THR A 158 32.41 1.19 10.31
C THR A 158 31.86 1.69 8.98
N HIS A 159 30.94 2.66 9.00
CA HIS A 159 30.14 3.10 7.84
C HIS A 159 29.36 1.98 7.16
N GLU A 160 29.13 0.87 7.86
CA GLU A 160 28.29 -0.22 7.37
C GLU A 160 26.83 0.06 7.72
N VAL A 161 25.92 -0.24 6.79
CA VAL A 161 24.48 -0.22 7.04
C VAL A 161 24.14 -1.33 8.04
N THR A 162 23.56 -0.95 9.18
CA THR A 162 23.20 -1.88 10.26
C THR A 162 21.70 -2.11 10.36
N ASP A 163 20.90 -1.10 10.05
CA ASP A 163 19.45 -1.12 10.20
C ASP A 163 18.82 -0.39 9.00
N PHE A 164 17.56 -0.69 8.69
CA PHE A 164 16.79 0.11 7.74
C PHE A 164 15.29 0.05 8.07
N CYS A 165 14.55 1.10 7.71
CA CYS A 165 13.08 1.08 7.72
C CYS A 165 12.54 1.51 6.36
N SER A 166 11.30 1.11 6.07
CA SER A 166 10.60 1.54 4.86
C SER A 166 9.09 1.63 5.07
N PHE A 167 8.46 2.51 4.31
CA PHE A 167 7.01 2.65 4.23
C PHE A 167 6.59 3.14 2.84
N TYR A 168 5.40 2.73 2.39
CA TYR A 168 4.84 3.14 1.11
C TYR A 168 3.69 4.14 1.27
N THR A 169 3.51 4.98 0.26
CA THR A 169 2.43 5.96 0.16
C THR A 169 1.20 5.29 -0.44
N LEU A 170 0.06 5.31 0.26
CA LEU A 170 -1.22 4.89 -0.30
C LEU A 170 -2.33 5.86 0.16
N PRO A 171 -2.65 6.89 -0.65
CA PRO A 171 -3.68 7.85 -0.28
C PRO A 171 -5.07 7.24 -0.42
N SER A 172 -5.97 7.60 0.50
CA SER A 172 -7.39 7.22 0.46
C SER A 172 -8.26 8.43 0.15
N SER A 173 -9.26 8.27 -0.72
CA SER A 173 -10.28 9.30 -0.93
C SER A 173 -11.21 9.39 0.28
N ILE A 174 -11.41 10.60 0.79
CA ILE A 174 -12.36 10.85 1.88
C ILE A 174 -13.73 11.12 1.27
N LEU A 175 -14.68 10.24 1.55
CA LEU A 175 -16.05 10.36 1.04
C LEU A 175 -16.85 11.32 1.93
N ASN A 176 -17.73 12.12 1.32
CA ASN A 176 -18.72 12.96 1.99
C ASN A 176 -18.17 13.98 3.02
N ASN A 177 -16.95 14.50 2.82
CA ASN A 177 -16.36 15.54 3.67
C ASN A 177 -16.14 16.83 2.87
N GLN A 178 -16.63 17.97 3.38
CA GLN A 178 -16.55 19.27 2.69
C GLN A 178 -15.17 19.93 2.79
N ASN A 179 -14.37 19.58 3.81
CA ASN A 179 -13.11 20.25 4.12
C ASN A 179 -11.88 19.46 3.66
N TYR A 180 -12.00 18.13 3.56
CA TYR A 180 -10.89 17.24 3.23
C TYR A 180 -11.33 16.21 2.19
N SER A 181 -10.52 16.00 1.15
CA SER A 181 -10.83 15.07 0.06
C SER A 181 -9.90 13.85 0.01
N VAL A 182 -8.71 13.93 0.62
CA VAL A 182 -7.69 12.89 0.59
C VAL A 182 -7.10 12.74 1.99
N LEU A 183 -6.92 11.48 2.41
CA LEU A 183 -6.14 11.08 3.56
C LEU A 183 -4.81 10.53 3.04
N LYS A 184 -3.70 11.23 3.30
CA LYS A 184 -2.36 10.78 2.91
C LYS A 184 -1.81 9.81 3.96
N ALA A 185 -1.95 8.52 3.69
CA ALA A 185 -1.50 7.47 4.60
C ALA A 185 -0.16 6.87 4.19
N ALA A 186 0.71 6.67 5.18
CA ALA A 186 1.91 5.84 5.08
C ALA A 186 1.58 4.44 5.60
N TYR A 187 2.12 3.41 4.95
CA TYR A 187 1.99 2.02 5.39
C TYR A 187 3.37 1.44 5.61
N SER A 188 3.64 0.96 6.84
CA SER A 188 4.85 0.24 7.20
C SER A 188 5.09 -0.91 6.24
N PHE A 189 6.29 -1.02 5.70
CA PHE A 189 6.65 -2.05 4.74
C PHE A 189 7.62 -3.06 5.35
N TYR A 190 8.92 -2.94 5.11
CA TYR A 190 9.96 -3.78 5.70
C TYR A 190 10.88 -2.98 6.60
N ASN A 191 11.11 -3.47 7.82
CA ASN A 191 11.94 -2.80 8.83
C ASN A 191 12.87 -3.83 9.48
N VAL A 192 14.18 -3.59 9.41
CA VAL A 192 15.19 -4.47 9.98
C VAL A 192 16.04 -3.69 10.97
N ALA A 193 16.01 -4.13 12.23
CA ALA A 193 16.74 -3.56 13.35
C ALA A 193 17.73 -4.59 13.90
N ALA A 194 19.02 -4.45 13.58
CA ALA A 194 20.11 -5.31 14.04
C ALA A 194 20.91 -4.70 15.21
N LYS A 195 21.07 -3.38 15.24
CA LYS A 195 21.81 -2.64 16.29
C LYS A 195 20.89 -1.69 17.03
N THR A 196 19.96 -1.06 16.33
CA THR A 196 18.99 -0.13 16.91
C THR A 196 17.79 -0.92 17.45
N PRO A 197 17.30 -0.67 18.68
CA PRO A 197 16.05 -1.29 19.13
C PRO A 197 14.90 -0.98 18.16
N LEU A 198 14.13 -2.00 17.77
CA LEU A 198 13.03 -1.84 16.79
C LEU A 198 12.05 -0.73 17.18
N LEU A 199 11.76 -0.58 18.47
CA LEU A 199 10.95 0.52 19.00
C LEU A 199 11.47 1.91 18.59
N HIS A 200 12.78 2.13 18.71
CA HIS A 200 13.40 3.40 18.36
C HIS A 200 13.40 3.61 16.84
N LEU A 201 13.75 2.56 16.07
CA LEU A 201 13.73 2.60 14.61
C LEU A 201 12.34 2.98 14.07
N MET A 202 11.28 2.39 14.64
CA MET A 202 9.91 2.69 14.24
C MET A 202 9.43 4.06 14.74
N ASN A 203 9.88 4.51 15.91
CA ASN A 203 9.64 5.88 16.35
C ASN A 203 10.24 6.90 15.36
N ASP A 204 11.45 6.64 14.87
CA ASP A 204 12.10 7.49 13.87
C ASP A 204 11.33 7.46 12.53
N ALA A 205 10.84 6.29 12.10
CA ALA A 205 9.98 6.18 10.92
C ALA A 205 8.71 7.05 11.04
N LEU A 206 8.06 7.08 12.21
CA LEU A 206 6.91 7.94 12.47
C LEU A 206 7.26 9.43 12.38
N ILE A 207 8.43 9.81 12.89
CA ILE A 207 8.94 11.18 12.81
C ILE A 207 9.13 11.58 11.35
N VAL A 208 9.79 10.74 10.56
CA VAL A 208 10.01 10.99 9.13
C VAL A 208 8.70 11.10 8.38
N ALA A 209 7.76 10.17 8.61
CA ALA A 209 6.43 10.23 8.00
C ALA A 209 5.73 11.55 8.36
N LYS A 210 5.83 12.00 9.62
CA LYS A 210 5.23 13.29 10.02
C LYS A 210 5.89 14.48 9.31
N GLN A 211 7.21 14.49 9.17
CA GLN A 211 7.95 15.55 8.45
C GLN A 211 7.63 15.58 6.95
N LYS A 212 7.15 14.47 6.39
CA LYS A 212 6.69 14.34 5.00
C LYS A 212 5.18 14.59 4.83
N ASP A 213 4.54 15.19 5.84
CA ASP A 213 3.13 15.55 5.84
C ASP A 213 2.17 14.36 5.63
N TYR A 214 2.52 13.17 6.14
CA TYR A 214 1.55 12.08 6.25
C TYR A 214 0.57 12.34 7.41
N ASP A 215 -0.69 12.00 7.20
CA ASP A 215 -1.77 12.18 8.18
C ASP A 215 -1.81 11.04 9.19
N VAL A 216 -1.50 9.82 8.74
CA VAL A 216 -1.54 8.59 9.52
C VAL A 216 -0.45 7.62 9.06
N PHE A 217 0.05 6.80 9.99
CA PHE A 217 0.98 5.72 9.73
C PHE A 217 0.34 4.39 10.12
N ASN A 218 0.13 3.51 9.15
CA ASN A 218 -0.51 2.22 9.31
C ASN A 218 0.55 1.13 9.40
N ALA A 219 0.31 0.12 10.24
CA ALA A 219 1.14 -1.07 10.32
C ALA A 219 0.27 -2.29 10.62
N LEU A 220 0.63 -3.43 10.02
CA LEU A 220 0.05 -4.73 10.36
C LEU A 220 0.74 -5.32 11.60
N ASP A 221 0.10 -6.27 12.27
CA ASP A 221 0.64 -7.04 13.39
C ASP A 221 1.50 -8.24 12.95
N VAL A 222 1.98 -8.24 11.70
CA VAL A 222 2.89 -9.26 11.15
C VAL A 222 4.33 -9.04 11.63
N MET A 223 5.20 -10.04 11.42
CA MET A 223 6.60 -10.00 11.84
C MET A 223 6.73 -9.72 13.35
N HIS A 224 7.63 -8.82 13.74
CA HIS A 224 7.82 -8.41 15.13
C HIS A 224 7.09 -7.11 15.47
N ASN A 225 6.10 -6.70 14.67
CA ASN A 225 5.49 -5.38 14.83
C ASN A 225 4.73 -5.23 16.14
N ASP A 226 4.15 -6.31 16.68
CA ASP A 226 3.42 -6.28 17.96
C ASP A 226 4.22 -5.65 19.11
N THR A 227 5.56 -5.75 19.05
CA THR A 227 6.47 -5.34 20.10
C THR A 227 6.52 -3.83 20.28
N PHE A 228 6.21 -3.04 19.23
CA PHE A 228 6.23 -1.58 19.29
C PHE A 228 4.85 -0.94 19.18
N LEU A 229 3.83 -1.62 18.64
CA LEU A 229 2.54 -1.01 18.31
C LEU A 229 1.92 -0.28 19.52
N LYS A 230 1.83 -0.97 20.66
CA LYS A 230 1.23 -0.39 21.88
C LYS A 230 2.09 0.74 22.45
N GLU A 231 3.41 0.57 22.45
CA GLU A 231 4.34 1.55 23.02
C GLU A 231 4.38 2.85 22.21
N LEU A 232 4.26 2.75 20.88
CA LEU A 232 4.16 3.87 19.95
C LEU A 232 2.71 4.34 19.70
N LYS A 233 1.77 3.93 20.57
CA LYS A 233 0.37 4.40 20.58
C LYS A 233 -0.42 4.12 19.30
N PHE A 234 -0.11 3.04 18.59
CA PHE A 234 -0.97 2.54 17.53
C PHE A 234 -2.31 2.08 18.13
N GLY A 235 -3.41 2.54 17.51
CA GLY A 235 -4.74 2.03 17.79
C GLY A 235 -5.07 0.86 16.87
N PRO A 236 -5.74 -0.21 17.35
CA PRO A 236 -6.20 -1.27 16.48
C PRO A 236 -7.25 -0.73 15.49
N GLY A 237 -7.12 -1.10 14.22
CA GLY A 237 -8.17 -0.90 13.22
C GLY A 237 -9.36 -1.83 13.43
N ASP A 238 -10.41 -1.63 12.66
CA ASP A 238 -11.62 -2.47 12.64
C ASP A 238 -11.57 -3.57 11.55
N GLY A 239 -10.63 -3.46 10.60
CA GLY A 239 -10.40 -4.42 9.53
C GLY A 239 -9.42 -5.53 9.90
N GLN A 240 -9.54 -6.67 9.20
CA GLN A 240 -8.56 -7.75 9.20
C GLN A 240 -8.03 -7.96 7.79
N LEU A 241 -6.72 -8.18 7.67
CA LEU A 241 -6.09 -8.59 6.42
C LEU A 241 -5.79 -10.09 6.46
N HIS A 242 -6.37 -10.84 5.54
CA HIS A 242 -6.21 -12.29 5.48
C HIS A 242 -5.25 -12.69 4.36
N TYR A 243 -4.31 -13.57 4.68
CA TYR A 243 -3.36 -14.14 3.72
C TYR A 243 -3.82 -15.54 3.29
N TYR A 244 -3.82 -15.77 1.98
CA TYR A 244 -4.20 -17.04 1.37
C TYR A 244 -3.09 -17.55 0.47
N LEU A 245 -2.86 -18.87 0.50
CA LEU A 245 -2.00 -19.55 -0.44
C LEU A 245 -2.87 -20.36 -1.40
N TYR A 246 -2.71 -20.14 -2.69
CA TYR A 246 -3.38 -20.94 -3.71
C TYR A 246 -2.60 -22.21 -4.01
N ASN A 247 -3.28 -23.35 -4.10
CA ASN A 247 -2.69 -24.66 -4.39
C ASN A 247 -1.54 -25.05 -3.44
N TYR A 248 -1.57 -24.58 -2.19
CA TYR A 248 -0.57 -24.91 -1.18
C TYR A 248 -1.25 -25.10 0.18
N ARG A 249 -0.87 -26.16 0.90
CA ARG A 249 -1.46 -26.50 2.20
C ARG A 249 -0.41 -26.44 3.31
N LEU A 250 -0.64 -25.56 4.27
CA LEU A 250 0.12 -25.54 5.52
C LEU A 250 -0.39 -26.62 6.47
N ARG A 251 0.53 -27.21 7.24
CA ARG A 251 0.19 -28.22 8.26
C ARG A 251 -0.47 -27.59 9.48
N ILE A 252 -0.08 -26.35 9.80
CA ILE A 252 -0.53 -25.56 10.94
C ILE A 252 -0.80 -24.14 10.42
N ALA A 253 -1.85 -23.49 10.92
CA ALA A 253 -2.11 -22.08 10.61
C ALA A 253 -1.01 -21.20 11.20
N LEU A 254 -0.54 -20.22 10.42
CA LEU A 254 0.51 -19.31 10.86
C LEU A 254 -0.05 -18.27 11.83
N LYS A 255 0.78 -17.90 12.81
CA LYS A 255 0.59 -16.67 13.57
C LYS A 255 1.05 -15.47 12.72
N PRO A 256 0.51 -14.26 12.95
CA PRO A 256 1.02 -13.06 12.29
C PRO A 256 2.54 -12.87 12.43
N SER A 257 3.10 -13.23 13.59
CA SER A 257 4.54 -13.15 13.84
C SER A 257 5.41 -14.18 13.10
N GLU A 258 4.79 -15.17 12.46
CA GLU A 258 5.47 -16.16 11.61
C GLU A 258 5.42 -15.78 10.12
N LEU A 259 4.78 -14.66 9.78
CA LEU A 259 4.61 -14.14 8.42
C LEU A 259 5.54 -12.93 8.19
N GLY A 260 6.47 -13.08 7.26
CA GLY A 260 7.41 -12.05 6.81
C GLY A 260 6.99 -11.39 5.50
N LEU A 261 5.68 -11.24 5.26
CA LEU A 261 5.14 -10.75 3.99
C LEU A 261 4.24 -9.54 4.23
N VAL A 262 4.48 -8.48 3.45
CA VAL A 262 3.59 -7.33 3.31
C VAL A 262 3.24 -7.19 1.84
N LEU A 263 1.95 -7.09 1.53
CA LEU A 263 1.45 -6.88 0.17
C LEU A 263 0.87 -5.47 0.05
N LEU A 264 0.94 -4.91 -1.17
CA LEU A 264 0.35 -3.63 -1.56
C LEU A 264 -1.14 -3.78 -1.92
#